data_AF-A0A7C3YMS5-F1
#
_entry.id   AF-A0A7C3YMS5-F1
#
_cell.length_a   1.000
_cell.length_b   1.000
_cell.length_c   1.000
_cell.angle_alpha   90.00
_cell.angle_beta   90.00
_cell.angle_gamma   90.00
#
_symmetry.space_group_name_H-M   'P 1'
#
loop_
_entity.id
_entity.type
_entity.pdbx_description
1 polymer ?
#
loop_
_entity_poly.entity_id
_entity_poly.type
_entity_poly.pdbx_seq_one_letter_code
_entity_poly.pdbx_strand_id
1 'polypeptide(L)' 'MKQLTSEAGKEFVWDGKTENGEPVATGIYLYTYESPKEKGVGKFTVLSKY' A
#
# COMPACT_ATOMS: atom_id res chain seq x y z
N MET A 1 -20.65 1.24 28.20
CA MET A 1 -19.56 0.50 27.51
C MET A 1 -18.59 1.53 26.94
N LYS A 2 -17.28 1.39 27.18
CA LYS A 2 -16.26 2.36 26.76
C LYS A 2 -16.05 2.31 25.24
N GLN A 3 -15.93 3.51 24.66
CA GLN A 3 -15.60 3.86 23.28
C GLN A 3 -14.37 3.12 22.74
N LEU A 4 -14.33 2.87 21.42
CA LEU A 4 -13.13 3.03 20.61
C LEU A 4 -13.53 3.62 19.25
N THR A 5 -13.40 4.94 19.15
CA THR A 5 -13.40 5.72 17.92
C THR A 5 -12.39 5.11 16.96
N SER A 6 -12.79 4.75 15.74
CA SER A 6 -11.87 4.24 14.73
C SER A 6 -11.01 5.38 14.19
N GLU A 7 -9.98 5.77 14.92
CA GLU A 7 -8.85 6.51 14.35
C GLU A 7 -7.99 5.52 13.57
N ALA A 8 -8.34 5.27 12.31
CA ALA A 8 -7.50 4.43 11.46
C ALA A 8 -7.66 4.77 9.98
N GLY A 9 -7.53 6.05 9.63
CA GLY A 9 -7.03 6.41 8.31
C GLY A 9 -5.52 6.20 8.26
N LYS A 10 -5.03 4.96 8.44
CA LYS A 10 -3.61 4.67 8.20
C LYS A 10 -3.40 4.64 6.70
N GLU A 11 -3.00 5.76 6.15
CA GLU A 11 -2.58 5.85 4.76
C GLU A 11 -1.26 5.07 4.61
N PHE A 12 -1.31 3.97 3.85
CA PHE A 12 -0.11 3.24 3.47
C PHE A 12 0.44 3.89 2.20
N VAL A 13 1.54 4.62 2.34
CA VAL A 13 2.25 5.25 1.21
C VAL A 13 3.46 4.39 0.87
N TRP A 14 3.51 3.90 -0.36
CA TRP A 14 4.69 3.25 -0.91
C TRP A 14 5.44 4.23 -1.82
N ASP A 15 6.77 4.24 -1.72
CA ASP A 15 7.66 5.21 -2.36
C ASP A 15 8.15 4.77 -3.76
N GLY A 16 7.69 3.61 -4.25
CA GLY A 16 8.08 3.11 -5.56
C GLY A 16 9.46 2.46 -5.60
N LYS A 17 10.02 2.05 -4.45
CA LYS A 17 11.35 1.46 -4.37
C LYS A 17 11.35 0.01 -3.89
N THR A 18 12.40 -0.70 -4.28
CA THR A 18 12.77 -2.02 -3.75
C THR A 18 13.35 -1.90 -2.35
N GLU A 19 13.54 -3.02 -1.67
CA GLU A 19 14.18 -3.08 -0.35
C GLU A 19 15.61 -2.54 -0.34
N ASN A 20 16.29 -2.58 -1.49
CA ASN A 20 17.64 -2.04 -1.66
C ASN A 20 17.63 -0.51 -1.91
N GLY A 21 16.46 0.13 -1.94
CA GLY A 21 16.30 1.56 -2.23
C GLY A 21 16.32 1.92 -3.71
N GLU A 22 16.32 0.93 -4.61
CA GLU A 22 16.31 1.14 -6.05
C GLU A 22 14.87 1.39 -6.56
N PRO A 23 14.66 2.28 -7.54
CA PRO A 23 13.34 2.44 -8.16
C PRO A 23 12.87 1.14 -8.82
N VAL A 24 11.59 0.79 -8.65
CA VAL A 24 11.00 -0.34 -9.37
C VAL A 24 10.78 -0.01 -10.85
N ALA A 25 10.68 -1.05 -11.68
CA ALA A 25 10.38 -0.89 -13.10
C ALA A 25 8.95 -0.34 -13.33
N THR A 26 8.74 0.34 -14.46
CA THR A 26 7.41 0.69 -14.95
C THR A 26 6.54 -0.56 -15.09
N GLY A 27 5.33 -0.55 -14.54
CA GLY A 27 4.45 -1.70 -14.57
C GLY A 27 3.22 -1.59 -13.67
N ILE A 28 2.38 -2.61 -13.73
CA ILE A 28 1.24 -2.77 -12.81
C ILE A 28 1.70 -3.68 -11.67
N TYR A 29 1.53 -3.20 -10.45
CA TYR A 29 1.86 -3.95 -9.24
C TYR A 29 0.60 -4.21 -8.45
N LEU A 30 0.56 -5.40 -7.85
CA LEU A 30 -0.51 -5.83 -6.97
C LEU A 30 -0.01 -5.82 -5.54
N TYR A 31 -0.85 -5.35 -4.62
CA TYR A 31 -0.59 -5.49 -3.20
C TYR A 31 -1.79 -6.15 -2.53
N THR A 32 -1.52 -6.89 -1.47
CA THR A 32 -2.55 -7.47 -0.61
C THR A 32 -2.48 -6.82 0.75
N TYR A 33 -3.63 -6.57 1.36
CA TYR A 33 -3.70 -6.12 2.74
C TYR A 33 -4.62 -7.04 3.55
N GLU A 34 -4.28 -7.21 4.82
CA GLU A 34 -5.06 -8.00 5.75
C GLU A 34 -5.19 -7.25 7.08
N SER A 35 -6.40 -7.22 7.60
CA SER A 35 -6.75 -6.69 8.90
C SER A 35 -7.74 -7.63 9.58
N PRO A 36 -7.96 -7.51 10.90
CA PRO A 36 -8.94 -8.33 11.60
C PRO A 36 -10.39 -8.20 11.07
N LYS A 37 -10.70 -7.12 10.32
CA LYS A 37 -12.06 -6.84 9.81
C LYS A 37 -12.21 -7.15 8.32
N GLU A 38 -11.14 -7.00 7.56
CA GLU A 38 -11.17 -7.08 6.10
C GLU A 38 -9.81 -7.52 5.54
N LYS A 39 -9.87 -8.14 4.37
CA LYS A 39 -8.72 -8.44 3.53
C LYS A 39 -9.04 -8.01 2.11
N GLY A 40 -8.03 -7.59 1.36
CA GLY A 40 -8.23 -7.12 0.00
C GLY A 40 -6.97 -7.15 -0.84
N VAL A 41 -7.18 -6.97 -2.14
CA VAL A 41 -6.13 -6.81 -3.14
C VAL A 41 -6.33 -5.45 -3.80
N GLY A 42 -5.27 -4.67 -3.87
CA GLY A 42 -5.23 -3.43 -4.62
C GLY A 42 -4.23 -3.51 -5.76
N LYS A 43 -4.32 -2.54 -6.67
CA LYS A 43 -3.37 -2.37 -7.77
C LYS A 43 -2.95 -0.91 -7.87
N PHE A 44 -1.71 -0.68 -8.23
CA PHE A 44 -1.24 0.63 -8.64
C PHE A 44 -0.33 0.49 -9.87
N THR A 45 -0.27 1.56 -10.66
CA THR A 45 0.57 1.62 -11.86
C THR A 45 1.76 2.51 -11.55
N VAL A 46 2.97 1.97 -11.74
CA VAL A 46 4.20 2.73 -11.67
C VAL A 46 4.58 3.14 -13.08
N LEU A 47 4.84 4.43 -13.26
CA LEU A 47 5.41 5.00 -14.48
C LEU A 47 6.75 5.63 -14.09
N SER A 48 7.84 4.92 -14.33
CA SER A 48 9.18 5.51 -14.21
C SER A 48 9.37 6.50 -15.37
N LYS A 49 9.76 7.74 -15.06
CA LYS A 49 10.27 8.66 -16.07
C LYS A 49 11.69 8.22 -16.42
N TYR A 50 11.89 7.87 -17.69
CA TYR A 50 13.22 7.71 -18.29
C TYR A 50 14.02 9.00 -18.17
#